data_AF-A0A3P6R7N3-F1
#
_entry.id   AF-A0A3P6R7N3-F1
#
_cell.length_a   1.000
_cell.length_b   1.000
_cell.length_c   1.000
_cell.angle_alpha   90.00
_cell.angle_beta   90.00
_cell.angle_gamma   90.00
#
_symmetry.space_group_name_H-M   'P 1'
#
loop_
_entity.id
_entity.type
_entity.pdbx_description
1 polymer ?
#
loop_
_entity_poly.entity_id
_entity_poly.type
_entity_poly.pdbx_seq_one_letter_code
_entity_poly.pdbx_strand_id
1 'polypeptide(L)'
;MGIESDPEIIRINQVYTWAPSQLSSLPLSAQRTAITLEEDPAKAEAFQREVHTDFMQMRGQPELSWMEYMALPSRQPTILCVIFRSLIESPPEHQIVPPVIYQVLERQTCREHVLAVNALVDYIISQMNAEKNLEEFLPMMIRVLNLMVFHRHVMTFDRLLLALVLHPATDHASQIAMVIVQALLNCTEINERIDFYCRYIPKRDVDAPEHFRRLAEYHRKFPEMTFGEMANRPPMMAEIINSRMHYPIYYGSLIERLLP
;
A
#
# COMPACT_ATOMS: atom_id res chain seq x y z
N MET A 1 -10.73 38.52 21.20
CA MET A 1 -9.89 37.58 21.97
C MET A 1 -9.12 36.76 20.95
N GLY A 2 -7.81 36.98 20.87
CA GLY A 2 -6.94 36.25 19.95
C GLY A 2 -6.88 34.80 20.36
N ILE A 3 -7.35 33.91 19.48
CA ILE A 3 -7.04 32.49 19.60
C ILE A 3 -5.59 32.40 19.15
N GLU A 4 -4.66 32.35 20.10
CA GLU A 4 -3.28 31.98 19.79
C GLU A 4 -3.33 30.63 19.08
N SER A 5 -3.01 30.65 17.79
CA SER A 5 -2.90 29.45 16.97
C SER A 5 -1.79 28.59 17.58
N ASP A 6 -2.17 27.40 18.05
CA ASP A 6 -1.25 26.44 18.66
C ASP A 6 -0.06 26.19 17.72
N PRO A 7 1.19 26.44 18.17
CA PRO A 7 2.38 26.26 17.34
C PRO A 7 2.54 24.82 16.82
N GLU A 8 1.95 23.82 17.47
CA GLU A 8 1.93 22.45 16.96
C GLU A 8 1.02 22.29 15.74
N ILE A 9 -0.15 22.92 15.74
CA ILE A 9 -1.10 22.89 14.62
C ILE A 9 -0.49 23.54 13.38
N ILE A 10 0.24 24.65 13.56
CA ILE A 10 0.97 25.31 12.47
C ILE A 10 2.01 24.37 11.88
N ARG A 11 2.75 23.64 12.72
CA ARG A 11 3.77 22.68 12.26
C ARG A 11 3.16 21.50 11.50
N ILE A 12 2.02 20.98 11.96
CA ILE A 12 1.29 19.91 11.26
C ILE A 12 0.83 20.40 9.89
N ASN A 13 0.21 21.57 9.83
CA ASN A 13 -0.33 22.13 8.58
C ASN A 13 0.73 22.57 7.57
N GLN A 14 2.00 22.68 7.96
CA GLN A 14 3.12 22.89 7.03
C GLN A 14 3.51 21.64 6.25
N VAL A 15 3.13 20.45 6.75
CA VAL A 15 3.57 19.16 6.21
C VAL A 15 2.39 18.36 5.64
N TYR A 16 1.19 18.55 6.19
CA TYR A 16 -0.01 17.86 5.77
C TYR A 16 -0.93 18.74 4.93
N THR A 17 -1.47 18.15 3.88
CA THR A 17 -2.53 18.71 3.06
C THR A 17 -3.85 18.05 3.43
N TRP A 18 -4.91 18.84 3.55
CA TRP A 18 -6.21 18.36 4.00
C TRP A 18 -7.22 18.47 2.88
N ALA A 19 -8.03 17.42 2.71
CA ALA A 19 -9.23 17.53 1.89
C ALA A 19 -10.20 18.56 2.50
N PRO A 20 -10.91 19.38 1.70
CA PRO A 20 -11.80 20.42 2.22
C PRO A 20 -12.83 19.91 3.23
N SER A 21 -13.42 18.73 2.98
CA SER A 21 -14.37 18.09 3.91
C SER A 21 -13.74 17.73 5.26
N GLN A 22 -12.53 17.18 5.28
CA GLN A 22 -11.79 16.88 6.51
C GLN A 22 -11.43 18.17 7.26
N LEU A 23 -10.96 19.18 6.54
CA LEU A 23 -10.59 20.47 7.10
C LEU A 23 -11.78 21.17 7.77
N SER A 24 -12.98 21.07 7.18
CA SER A 24 -14.21 21.65 7.72
C SER A 24 -14.58 21.10 9.11
N SER A 25 -14.11 19.90 9.45
CA SER A 25 -14.35 19.25 10.74
C SER A 25 -13.34 19.67 11.82
N LEU A 26 -12.25 20.35 11.45
CA LEU A 26 -11.23 20.83 12.38
C LEU A 26 -11.59 22.19 12.99
N PRO A 27 -11.03 22.55 14.17
CA PRO A 27 -11.22 23.88 14.74
C PRO A 27 -10.75 25.01 13.79
N LEU A 28 -11.43 26.16 13.84
CA LEU A 28 -11.16 27.31 12.95
C LEU A 28 -9.69 27.80 12.98
N SER A 29 -8.99 27.63 14.11
CA SER A 29 -7.57 27.95 14.23
C SER A 29 -6.69 27.07 13.34
N ALA A 30 -7.02 25.77 13.22
CA ALA A 30 -6.35 24.84 12.33
C ALA A 30 -6.72 25.11 10.86
N GLN A 31 -7.98 25.45 10.58
CA GLN A 31 -8.43 25.74 9.22
C GLN A 31 -7.65 26.88 8.55
N ARG A 32 -7.35 27.94 9.32
CA ARG A 32 -6.67 29.15 8.80
C ARG A 32 -5.22 28.92 8.35
N THR A 33 -4.58 27.87 8.83
CA THR A 33 -3.16 27.60 8.58
C THR A 33 -2.95 26.40 7.67
N ALA A 34 -4.03 25.68 7.32
CA ALA A 34 -3.99 24.50 6.49
C ALA A 34 -3.74 24.82 5.01
N ILE A 35 -3.01 23.92 4.35
CA ILE A 35 -2.79 23.94 2.91
C ILE A 35 -3.82 23.01 2.27
N THR A 36 -4.66 23.55 1.40
CA THR A 36 -5.53 22.79 0.52
C THR A 36 -4.91 22.71 -0.86
N LEU A 37 -4.89 21.52 -1.45
CA LEU A 37 -4.48 21.35 -2.84
C LEU A 37 -5.73 21.30 -3.74
N GLU A 38 -5.62 21.92 -4.90
CA GLU A 38 -6.57 21.72 -5.98
C GLU A 38 -6.11 20.53 -6.84
N GLU A 39 -7.06 19.88 -7.51
CA GLU A 39 -6.72 18.84 -8.48
C GLU A 39 -5.98 19.46 -9.66
N ASP A 40 -4.82 18.88 -9.99
CA ASP A 40 -4.02 19.25 -11.16
C ASP A 40 -3.98 18.06 -12.13
N PRO A 41 -4.90 18.02 -13.12
CA PRO A 41 -4.94 16.96 -14.11
C PRO A 41 -3.64 16.86 -14.92
N ALA A 42 -2.97 17.99 -15.20
CA ALA A 42 -1.74 17.99 -15.99
C ALA A 42 -0.59 17.32 -15.22
N LYS A 43 -0.50 17.56 -13.91
CA LYS A 43 0.44 16.85 -13.04
C LYS A 43 0.13 15.36 -12.96
N ALA A 44 -1.14 14.99 -12.82
CA ALA A 44 -1.55 13.58 -12.81
C ALA A 44 -1.21 12.86 -14.13
N GLU A 45 -1.50 13.47 -15.28
CA GLU A 45 -1.14 12.96 -16.60
C GLU A 45 0.38 12.87 -16.81
N ALA A 46 1.14 13.85 -16.32
CA ALA A 46 2.60 13.81 -16.37
C ALA A 46 3.14 12.63 -15.55
N PHE A 47 2.59 12.38 -14.37
CA PHE A 47 2.97 11.25 -13.53
C PHE A 47 2.59 9.90 -14.17
N GLN A 48 1.42 9.81 -14.82
CA GLN A 48 1.05 8.60 -15.57
C GLN A 48 2.03 8.32 -16.73
N ARG A 49 2.46 9.36 -17.45
CA ARG A 49 3.49 9.24 -18.51
C ARG A 49 4.84 8.82 -17.95
N GLU A 50 5.20 9.30 -16.76
CA GLU A 50 6.40 8.90 -16.06
C GLU A 50 6.38 7.40 -15.71
N VAL A 51 5.30 6.93 -15.08
CA VAL A 51 5.10 5.50 -14.77
C VAL A 51 5.13 4.64 -16.04
N HIS A 52 4.53 5.12 -17.14
CA HIS A 52 4.59 4.41 -18.42
C HIS A 52 6.03 4.29 -18.94
N THR A 53 6.81 5.37 -18.86
CA THR A 53 8.21 5.39 -19.29
C THR A 53 9.02 4.39 -18.48
N ASP A 54 8.88 4.42 -17.15
CA ASP A 54 9.58 3.50 -16.25
C ASP A 54 9.18 2.04 -16.53
N PHE A 55 7.90 1.78 -16.79
CA PHE A 55 7.43 0.45 -17.18
C PHE A 55 8.04 -0.03 -18.50
N MET A 56 8.14 0.83 -19.51
CA MET A 56 8.79 0.48 -20.79
C MET A 56 10.29 0.22 -20.61
N GLN A 57 10.96 0.97 -19.74
CA GLN A 57 12.37 0.70 -19.39
C GLN A 57 12.53 -0.67 -18.71
N MET A 58 11.65 -1.03 -17.77
CA MET A 58 11.66 -2.35 -17.12
C MET A 58 11.53 -3.50 -18.15
N ARG A 59 10.72 -3.32 -19.20
CA ARG A 59 10.56 -4.33 -20.26
C ARG A 59 11.71 -4.37 -21.27
N GLY A 60 12.40 -3.24 -21.47
CA GLY A 60 13.40 -3.08 -22.53
C GLY A 60 14.85 -3.25 -22.08
N GLN A 61 15.14 -3.15 -20.79
CA GLN A 61 16.51 -3.21 -20.26
C GLN A 61 16.85 -4.55 -19.58
N PRO A 62 18.13 -4.95 -19.56
CA PRO A 62 18.61 -6.02 -18.68
C PRO A 62 18.37 -5.69 -17.19
N GLU A 63 18.16 -6.71 -16.37
CA GLU A 63 17.81 -6.56 -14.94
C GLU A 63 18.79 -5.71 -14.12
N LEU A 64 20.10 -5.85 -14.36
CA LEU A 64 21.15 -5.08 -13.65
C LEU A 64 21.02 -3.57 -13.91
N SER A 65 20.75 -3.17 -15.16
CA SER A 65 20.56 -1.78 -15.53
C SER A 65 19.27 -1.20 -14.96
N TRP A 66 18.23 -2.03 -14.85
CA TRP A 66 16.97 -1.64 -14.21
C TRP A 66 17.13 -1.35 -12.72
N MET A 67 17.92 -2.16 -12.00
CA MET A 67 18.19 -1.94 -10.58
C MET A 67 18.89 -0.60 -10.33
N GLU A 68 19.88 -0.25 -11.16
CA GLU A 68 20.58 1.04 -11.11
C GLU A 68 19.64 2.20 -11.46
N TYR A 69 18.76 2.01 -12.45
CA TYR A 69 17.75 2.99 -12.84
C TYR A 69 16.77 3.30 -11.70
N MET A 70 16.27 2.27 -11.01
CA MET A 70 15.34 2.41 -9.89
C MET A 70 16.00 2.88 -8.59
N ALA A 71 17.33 2.83 -8.49
CA ALA A 71 18.07 3.39 -7.36
C ALA A 71 18.11 4.94 -7.38
N LEU A 72 17.76 5.58 -8.51
CA LEU A 72 17.70 7.03 -8.60
C LEU A 72 16.57 7.58 -7.71
N PRO A 73 16.82 8.57 -6.83
CA PRO A 73 15.81 9.10 -5.90
C PRO A 73 14.53 9.61 -6.58
N SER A 74 14.63 10.11 -7.82
CA SER A 74 13.47 10.56 -8.59
C SER A 74 12.59 9.42 -9.11
N ARG A 75 13.09 8.18 -9.13
CA ARG A 75 12.41 7.00 -9.68
C ARG A 75 11.86 6.06 -8.61
N GLN A 76 12.44 6.07 -7.41
CA GLN A 76 12.01 5.21 -6.32
C GLN A 76 10.48 5.24 -6.03
N PRO A 77 9.75 6.37 -6.12
CA PRO A 77 8.32 6.37 -5.85
C PRO A 77 7.49 5.60 -6.89
N THR A 78 7.97 5.40 -8.12
CA THR A 78 7.17 4.79 -9.20
C THR A 78 7.19 3.27 -9.19
N ILE A 79 8.05 2.63 -8.39
CA ILE A 79 8.26 1.18 -8.43
C ILE A 79 6.97 0.37 -8.23
N LEU A 80 6.13 0.75 -7.26
CA LEU A 80 4.87 0.05 -7.01
C LEU A 80 3.85 0.30 -8.13
N CYS A 81 3.86 1.48 -8.75
CA CYS A 81 3.03 1.79 -9.91
C CYS A 81 3.43 0.96 -11.13
N VAL A 82 4.74 0.74 -11.34
CA VAL A 82 5.27 -0.10 -12.42
C VAL A 82 4.89 -1.57 -12.20
N ILE A 83 4.99 -2.08 -10.98
CA ILE A 83 4.55 -3.45 -10.63
C ILE A 83 3.06 -3.59 -10.90
N PHE A 84 2.24 -2.66 -10.38
CA PHE A 84 0.81 -2.64 -10.60
C PHE A 84 0.45 -2.66 -12.08
N ARG A 85 1.08 -1.80 -12.88
CA ARG A 85 0.89 -1.75 -14.33
C ARG A 85 1.26 -3.05 -15.03
N SER A 86 2.39 -3.65 -14.65
CA SER A 86 2.81 -4.95 -15.20
C SER A 86 1.77 -6.04 -14.97
N LEU A 87 1.20 -6.07 -13.77
CA LEU A 87 0.20 -7.06 -13.36
C LEU A 87 -1.19 -6.81 -13.96
N ILE A 88 -1.49 -5.58 -14.41
CA ILE A 88 -2.69 -5.29 -15.21
C ILE A 88 -2.53 -5.80 -16.64
N GLU A 89 -1.39 -5.51 -17.29
CA GLU A 89 -1.18 -5.84 -18.71
C GLU A 89 -1.05 -7.36 -18.98
N SER A 90 -0.79 -8.17 -17.94
CA SER A 90 -0.60 -9.62 -18.06
C SER A 90 -1.60 -10.40 -17.22
N PRO A 91 -2.03 -11.60 -17.64
CA PRO A 91 -2.91 -12.44 -16.83
C PRO A 91 -2.23 -12.84 -15.50
N PRO A 92 -2.87 -12.56 -14.34
CA PRO A 92 -2.21 -12.57 -13.03
C PRO A 92 -1.77 -13.95 -12.51
N GLU A 93 -2.32 -15.02 -13.06
CA GLU A 93 -2.13 -16.38 -12.54
C GLU A 93 -0.71 -16.93 -12.78
N HIS A 94 0.05 -16.36 -13.71
CA HIS A 94 1.36 -16.89 -14.11
C HIS A 94 2.51 -15.88 -14.10
N GLN A 95 2.24 -14.57 -13.88
CA GLN A 95 3.32 -13.59 -13.87
C GLN A 95 3.97 -13.49 -12.49
N ILE A 96 5.19 -14.00 -12.41
CA ILE A 96 6.07 -13.84 -11.25
C ILE A 96 6.68 -12.45 -11.32
N VAL A 97 6.56 -11.68 -10.24
CA VAL A 97 7.30 -10.42 -10.09
C VAL A 97 8.80 -10.77 -10.12
N PRO A 98 9.60 -10.20 -11.05
CA PRO A 98 11.00 -10.56 -11.19
C PRO A 98 11.78 -10.40 -9.87
N PRO A 99 12.69 -11.33 -9.52
CA PRO A 99 13.48 -11.25 -8.29
C PRO A 99 14.21 -9.91 -8.10
N VAL A 100 14.65 -9.28 -9.20
CA VAL A 100 15.28 -7.95 -9.18
C VAL A 100 14.41 -6.88 -8.53
N ILE A 101 13.08 -6.96 -8.68
CA ILE A 101 12.15 -5.99 -8.07
C ILE A 101 12.20 -6.11 -6.55
N TYR A 102 12.20 -7.32 -6.01
CA TYR A 102 12.31 -7.53 -4.57
C TYR A 102 13.66 -7.08 -4.02
N GLN A 103 14.75 -7.25 -4.78
CA GLN A 103 16.06 -6.72 -4.40
C GLN A 103 16.10 -5.18 -4.37
N VAL A 104 15.37 -4.52 -5.27
CA VAL A 104 15.21 -3.05 -5.21
C VAL A 104 14.38 -2.66 -4.00
N LEU A 105 13.24 -3.33 -3.75
CA LEU A 105 12.39 -3.07 -2.58
C LEU A 105 13.13 -3.30 -1.26
N GLU A 106 13.98 -4.33 -1.16
CA GLU A 106 14.79 -4.63 0.02
C GLU A 106 15.83 -3.53 0.32
N ARG A 107 16.28 -2.79 -0.70
CA ARG A 107 17.21 -1.66 -0.54
C ARG A 107 16.51 -0.36 -0.15
N GLN A 108 15.18 -0.28 -0.25
CA GLN A 108 14.45 0.91 0.12
C GLN A 108 14.42 1.09 1.64
N THR A 109 14.61 2.32 2.07
CA THR A 109 14.29 2.72 3.43
C THR A 109 12.78 2.71 3.65
N CYS A 110 12.34 2.62 4.91
CA CYS A 110 10.92 2.70 5.24
C CYS A 110 10.25 3.97 4.70
N ARG A 111 10.99 5.10 4.66
CA ARG A 111 10.50 6.36 4.12
C ARG A 111 10.26 6.28 2.62
N GLU A 112 11.21 5.75 1.86
CA GLU A 112 11.09 5.60 0.41
C GLU A 112 9.94 4.64 0.07
N HIS A 113 9.79 3.56 0.85
CA HIS A 113 8.67 2.63 0.67
C HIS A 113 7.31 3.29 0.93
N VAL A 114 7.20 4.11 1.98
CA VAL A 114 5.99 4.92 2.25
C VAL A 114 5.67 5.86 1.08
N LEU A 115 6.68 6.54 0.53
CA LEU A 115 6.50 7.41 -0.63
C LEU A 115 6.05 6.62 -1.87
N ALA A 116 6.57 5.41 -2.08
CA ALA A 116 6.14 4.56 -3.18
C ALA A 116 4.68 4.10 -3.03
N VAL A 117 4.22 3.80 -1.81
CA VAL A 117 2.80 3.45 -1.57
C VAL A 117 1.90 4.66 -1.79
N ASN A 118 2.30 5.84 -1.32
CA ASN A 118 1.54 7.08 -1.56
C ASN A 118 1.45 7.40 -3.07
N ALA A 119 2.56 7.24 -3.78
CA ALA A 119 2.62 7.41 -5.24
C ALA A 119 1.74 6.39 -5.98
N LEU A 120 1.66 5.14 -5.49
CA LEU A 120 0.71 4.15 -6.00
C LEU A 120 -0.74 4.60 -5.80
N VAL A 121 -1.08 5.15 -4.63
CA VAL A 121 -2.43 5.67 -4.35
C VAL A 121 -2.79 6.80 -5.32
N ASP A 122 -1.89 7.77 -5.52
CA ASP A 122 -2.10 8.85 -6.51
C ASP A 122 -2.28 8.28 -7.93
N TYR A 123 -1.47 7.29 -8.29
CA TYR A 123 -1.55 6.64 -9.58
C TYR A 123 -2.89 5.94 -9.80
N ILE A 124 -3.35 5.09 -8.88
CA ILE A 124 -4.61 4.33 -9.04
C ILE A 124 -5.84 5.24 -9.01
N ILE A 125 -5.83 6.30 -8.20
CA ILE A 125 -6.91 7.32 -8.21
C ILE A 125 -6.94 8.03 -9.57
N SER A 126 -5.77 8.40 -10.10
CA SER A 126 -5.69 9.02 -11.42
C SER A 126 -6.15 8.08 -12.55
N GLN A 127 -5.89 6.77 -12.44
CA GLN A 127 -6.38 5.77 -13.39
C GLN A 127 -7.90 5.64 -13.31
N MET A 128 -8.47 5.56 -12.11
CA MET A 128 -9.92 5.57 -11.90
C MET A 128 -10.59 6.82 -12.46
N ASN A 129 -9.94 7.98 -12.39
CA ASN A 129 -10.46 9.21 -12.97
C ASN A 129 -10.42 9.23 -14.51
N ALA A 130 -9.40 8.59 -15.11
CA ALA A 130 -9.23 8.57 -16.56
C ALA A 130 -10.03 7.45 -17.25
N GLU A 131 -10.38 6.40 -16.51
CA GLU A 131 -11.04 5.22 -17.05
C GLU A 131 -12.52 5.46 -17.34
N LYS A 132 -12.97 5.01 -18.52
CA LYS A 132 -14.36 5.16 -18.97
C LYS A 132 -15.22 3.98 -18.54
N ASN A 133 -14.64 2.79 -18.41
CA ASN A 133 -15.35 1.58 -18.01
C ASN A 133 -14.99 1.14 -16.58
N LEU A 134 -15.53 1.87 -15.60
CA LEU A 134 -15.28 1.60 -14.18
C LEU A 134 -15.80 0.24 -13.71
N GLU A 135 -16.88 -0.27 -14.32
CA GLU A 135 -17.49 -1.55 -13.94
C GLU A 135 -16.55 -2.73 -14.19
N GLU A 136 -15.73 -2.65 -15.24
CA GLU A 136 -14.73 -3.68 -15.56
C GLU A 136 -13.38 -3.40 -14.89
N PHE A 137 -12.97 -2.12 -14.86
CA PHE A 137 -11.66 -1.76 -14.36
C PHE A 137 -11.53 -1.87 -12.84
N LEU A 138 -12.55 -1.48 -12.06
CA LEU A 138 -12.48 -1.53 -10.61
C LEU A 138 -12.25 -2.97 -10.09
N PRO A 139 -13.03 -4.00 -10.48
CA PRO A 139 -12.74 -5.37 -10.08
C PRO A 139 -11.35 -5.85 -10.49
N MET A 140 -10.88 -5.47 -11.68
CA MET A 140 -9.55 -5.82 -12.17
C MET A 140 -8.44 -5.20 -11.30
N MET A 141 -8.55 -3.90 -11.01
CA MET A 141 -7.64 -3.18 -10.14
C MET A 141 -7.59 -3.78 -8.74
N ILE A 142 -8.76 -4.07 -8.15
CA ILE A 142 -8.86 -4.66 -6.81
C ILE A 142 -8.19 -6.04 -6.76
N ARG A 143 -8.41 -6.86 -7.79
CA ARG A 143 -7.72 -8.16 -7.93
C ARG A 143 -6.20 -8.00 -7.99
N VAL A 144 -5.69 -7.01 -8.74
CA VAL A 144 -4.24 -6.74 -8.82
C VAL A 144 -3.69 -6.23 -7.50
N LEU A 145 -4.39 -5.34 -6.80
CA LEU A 145 -3.98 -4.85 -5.48
C LEU A 145 -3.93 -6.00 -4.46
N ASN A 146 -4.92 -6.90 -4.44
CA ASN A 146 -4.88 -8.11 -3.60
C ASN A 146 -3.69 -9.00 -3.95
N LEU A 147 -3.41 -9.19 -5.23
CA LEU A 147 -2.24 -9.94 -5.69
C LEU A 147 -0.95 -9.31 -5.16
N MET A 148 -0.80 -7.99 -5.29
CA MET A 148 0.37 -7.26 -4.79
C MET A 148 0.56 -7.43 -3.28
N VAL A 149 -0.52 -7.36 -2.51
CA VAL A 149 -0.48 -7.39 -1.04
C VAL A 149 -0.32 -8.82 -0.50
N PHE A 150 -1.19 -9.74 -0.90
CA PHE A 150 -1.33 -11.05 -0.24
C PHE A 150 -0.56 -12.18 -0.90
N HIS A 151 -0.16 -12.02 -2.16
CA HIS A 151 0.52 -13.08 -2.91
C HIS A 151 1.93 -12.69 -3.38
N ARG A 152 2.14 -11.41 -3.67
CA ARG A 152 3.44 -10.86 -4.05
C ARG A 152 4.13 -10.13 -2.90
N HIS A 153 3.42 -9.83 -1.82
CA HIS A 153 3.98 -9.17 -0.63
C HIS A 153 4.87 -7.95 -0.97
N VAL A 154 4.51 -7.18 -2.00
CA VAL A 154 5.30 -5.99 -2.39
C VAL A 154 5.00 -4.78 -1.50
N MET A 155 3.91 -4.84 -0.73
CA MET A 155 3.53 -3.89 0.32
C MET A 155 2.56 -4.57 1.30
N THR A 156 2.40 -4.02 2.50
CA THR A 156 1.43 -4.53 3.49
C THR A 156 0.05 -3.93 3.29
N PHE A 157 -0.99 -4.67 3.67
CA PHE A 157 -2.38 -4.21 3.53
C PHE A 157 -2.66 -2.98 4.40
N ASP A 158 -2.20 -2.98 5.66
CA ASP A 158 -2.34 -1.87 6.59
C ASP A 158 -1.70 -0.58 6.04
N ARG A 159 -0.53 -0.67 5.40
CA ARG A 159 0.12 0.48 4.79
C ARG A 159 -0.63 1.03 3.59
N LEU A 160 -1.17 0.15 2.73
CA LEU A 160 -2.01 0.55 1.60
C LEU A 160 -3.29 1.23 2.10
N LEU A 161 -3.97 0.63 3.07
CA LEU A 161 -5.20 1.16 3.65
C LEU A 161 -4.96 2.54 4.27
N LEU A 162 -3.89 2.68 5.06
CA LEU A 162 -3.52 3.96 5.67
C LEU A 162 -3.24 5.04 4.62
N ALA A 163 -2.55 4.70 3.54
CA ALA A 163 -2.30 5.62 2.44
C ALA A 163 -3.59 6.02 1.71
N LEU A 164 -4.50 5.08 1.43
CA LEU A 164 -5.80 5.37 0.81
C LEU A 164 -6.67 6.32 1.67
N VAL A 165 -6.55 6.26 2.99
CA VAL A 165 -7.35 7.08 3.91
C VAL A 165 -6.74 8.47 4.13
N LEU A 166 -5.41 8.56 4.28
CA LEU A 166 -4.74 9.78 4.73
C LEU A 166 -4.03 10.58 3.63
N HIS A 167 -3.74 9.97 2.48
CA HIS A 167 -2.98 10.61 1.40
C HIS A 167 -3.84 11.48 0.45
N PRO A 168 -5.08 11.10 0.08
CA PRO A 168 -5.89 11.92 -0.82
C PRO A 168 -6.10 13.35 -0.28
N ALA A 169 -5.67 14.34 -1.08
CA ALA A 169 -5.71 15.74 -0.67
C ALA A 169 -6.96 16.51 -1.13
N THR A 170 -7.85 15.87 -1.90
CA THR A 170 -9.10 16.46 -2.42
C THR A 170 -10.29 15.60 -2.04
N ASP A 171 -11.48 16.20 -1.97
CA ASP A 171 -12.71 15.45 -1.63
C ASP A 171 -13.04 14.40 -2.70
N HIS A 172 -12.81 14.72 -3.97
CA HIS A 172 -13.05 13.80 -5.08
C HIS A 172 -12.09 12.60 -5.06
N ALA A 173 -10.78 12.84 -4.88
CA ALA A 173 -9.81 11.77 -4.67
C ALA A 173 -10.13 10.92 -3.43
N SER A 174 -10.60 11.55 -2.34
CA SER A 174 -11.00 10.85 -1.12
C SER A 174 -12.20 9.93 -1.35
N GLN A 175 -13.20 10.37 -2.11
CA GLN A 175 -14.35 9.53 -2.47
C GLN A 175 -13.94 8.29 -3.26
N ILE A 176 -13.09 8.47 -4.28
CA ILE A 176 -12.55 7.35 -5.07
C ILE A 176 -11.77 6.39 -4.17
N ALA A 177 -10.90 6.94 -3.31
CA ALA A 177 -10.13 6.13 -2.37
C ALA A 177 -11.05 5.33 -1.44
N MET A 178 -12.13 5.90 -0.93
CA MET A 178 -13.11 5.17 -0.10
C MET A 178 -13.82 4.05 -0.85
N VAL A 179 -14.13 4.22 -2.14
CA VAL A 179 -14.67 3.13 -2.99
C VAL A 179 -13.66 1.99 -3.10
N ILE A 180 -12.37 2.31 -3.31
CA ILE A 180 -11.29 1.32 -3.36
C ILE A 180 -11.15 0.61 -2.02
N VAL A 181 -11.15 1.35 -0.91
CA VAL A 181 -11.10 0.79 0.45
C VAL A 181 -12.26 -0.17 0.71
N GLN A 182 -13.49 0.24 0.39
CA GLN A 182 -14.66 -0.60 0.57
C GLN A 182 -14.55 -1.91 -0.23
N ALA A 183 -14.07 -1.83 -1.48
CA ALA A 183 -13.88 -3.02 -2.30
C ALA A 183 -12.77 -3.94 -1.75
N LEU A 184 -11.64 -3.38 -1.31
CA LEU A 184 -10.52 -4.13 -0.70
C LEU A 184 -10.93 -4.84 0.59
N LEU A 185 -11.72 -4.19 1.45
CA LEU A 185 -12.20 -4.79 2.70
C LEU A 185 -13.18 -5.96 2.47
N ASN A 186 -13.84 -6.01 1.32
CA ASN A 186 -14.75 -7.09 0.95
C ASN A 186 -14.05 -8.30 0.30
N CYS A 187 -12.72 -8.28 0.21
CA CYS A 187 -11.97 -9.34 -0.45
C CYS A 187 -11.84 -10.59 0.44
N THR A 188 -11.82 -11.76 -0.21
CA THR A 188 -11.75 -13.08 0.42
C THR A 188 -10.57 -13.21 1.40
N GLU A 189 -9.42 -12.67 1.01
CA GLU A 189 -8.15 -12.73 1.72
C GLU A 189 -8.24 -12.06 3.10
N ILE A 190 -8.89 -10.90 3.19
CA ILE A 190 -9.10 -10.20 4.45
C ILE A 190 -10.19 -10.88 5.27
N ASN A 191 -11.31 -11.24 4.64
CA ASN A 191 -12.42 -11.89 5.33
C ASN A 191 -12.01 -13.21 5.98
N GLU A 192 -11.21 -14.04 5.32
CA GLU A 192 -10.69 -15.30 5.89
C GLU A 192 -9.74 -15.06 7.07
N ARG A 193 -8.93 -14.01 7.03
CA ARG A 193 -8.02 -13.63 8.11
C ARG A 193 -8.79 -13.12 9.33
N ILE A 194 -9.77 -12.24 9.12
CA ILE A 194 -10.66 -11.73 10.17
C ILE A 194 -11.44 -12.88 10.79
N ASP A 195 -12.04 -13.76 9.97
CA ASP A 195 -12.83 -14.89 10.45
C ASP A 195 -12.00 -15.84 11.30
N PHE A 196 -10.79 -16.18 10.84
CA PHE A 196 -9.87 -17.00 11.62
C PHE A 196 -9.51 -16.32 12.95
N TYR A 197 -9.16 -15.04 12.90
CA TYR A 197 -8.75 -14.30 14.09
C TYR A 197 -9.85 -14.27 15.15
N CYS A 198 -11.05 -13.86 14.75
CA CYS A 198 -12.20 -13.71 15.65
C CYS A 198 -12.70 -15.05 16.21
N ARG A 199 -12.60 -16.16 15.45
CA ARG A 199 -13.08 -17.48 15.89
C ARG A 199 -12.08 -18.23 16.75
N TYR A 200 -10.79 -18.12 16.45
CA TYR A 200 -9.77 -19.03 16.99
C TYR A 200 -8.73 -18.38 17.89
N ILE A 201 -8.54 -17.07 17.85
CA ILE A 201 -7.54 -16.40 18.69
C ILE A 201 -8.23 -15.88 19.96
N PRO A 202 -8.01 -16.51 21.14
CA PRO A 202 -8.57 -16.02 22.38
C PRO A 202 -7.92 -14.70 22.79
N LYS A 203 -8.60 -13.94 23.66
CA LYS A 203 -8.01 -12.77 24.29
C LYS A 203 -6.81 -13.20 25.14
N ARG A 204 -5.68 -12.52 24.96
CA ARG A 204 -4.43 -12.80 25.68
C ARG A 204 -4.61 -12.85 27.20
N ASP A 205 -5.37 -11.91 27.74
CA ASP A 205 -5.56 -11.79 29.20
C ASP A 205 -6.47 -12.90 29.77
N VAL A 206 -7.09 -13.72 28.91
CA VAL A 206 -7.90 -14.88 29.30
C VAL A 206 -7.07 -16.17 29.27
N ASP A 207 -6.35 -16.42 28.17
CA ASP A 207 -5.50 -17.60 28.01
C ASP A 207 -4.29 -17.27 27.13
N ALA A 208 -3.19 -16.86 27.77
CA ALA A 208 -1.98 -16.45 27.07
C ALA A 208 -1.29 -17.61 26.31
N PRO A 209 -1.08 -18.82 26.90
CA PRO A 209 -0.51 -19.95 26.17
C PRO A 209 -1.29 -20.32 24.90
N GLU A 210 -2.62 -20.39 24.99
CA GLU A 210 -3.46 -20.70 23.82
C GLU A 210 -3.44 -19.55 22.80
N HIS A 211 -3.45 -18.29 23.25
CA HIS A 211 -3.33 -17.12 22.37
C HIS A 211 -2.08 -17.21 21.49
N PHE A 212 -0.89 -17.42 22.08
CA PHE A 212 0.35 -17.52 21.31
C PHE A 212 0.36 -18.73 20.37
N ARG A 213 -0.21 -19.87 20.81
CA ARG A 213 -0.31 -21.07 19.98
C ARG A 213 -1.18 -20.83 18.74
N ARG A 214 -2.33 -20.16 18.92
CA ARG A 214 -3.26 -19.82 17.83
C ARG A 214 -2.74 -18.73 16.92
N LEU A 215 -2.00 -17.76 17.47
CA LEU A 215 -1.32 -16.75 16.67
C LEU A 215 -0.21 -17.35 15.80
N ALA A 216 0.54 -18.34 16.30
CA ALA A 216 1.49 -19.08 15.48
C ALA A 216 0.79 -19.88 14.36
N GLU A 217 -0.38 -20.49 14.64
CA GLU A 217 -1.21 -21.12 13.60
C GLU A 217 -1.68 -20.11 12.55
N TYR A 218 -2.05 -18.89 12.97
CA TYR A 218 -2.44 -17.79 12.07
C TYR A 218 -1.30 -17.43 11.12
N HIS A 219 -0.09 -17.19 11.61
CA HIS A 219 1.05 -16.85 10.75
C HIS A 219 1.48 -17.99 9.83
N ARG A 220 1.24 -19.25 10.23
CA ARG A 220 1.46 -20.40 9.34
C ARG A 220 0.41 -20.49 8.23
N LYS A 221 -0.84 -20.13 8.53
CA LYS A 221 -1.95 -20.14 7.56
C LYS A 221 -1.90 -18.93 6.62
N PHE A 222 -1.51 -17.78 7.14
CA PHE A 222 -1.45 -16.49 6.44
C PHE A 222 -0.05 -15.90 6.59
N PRO A 223 0.94 -16.48 5.89
CA PRO A 223 2.32 -16.01 6.01
C PRO A 223 2.48 -14.59 5.48
N GLU A 224 3.32 -13.81 6.15
CA GLU A 224 3.75 -12.48 5.70
C GLU A 224 5.23 -12.60 5.34
N MET A 225 5.55 -12.64 4.05
CA MET A 225 6.92 -12.84 3.58
C MET A 225 7.66 -11.52 3.41
N THR A 226 8.95 -11.53 3.74
CA THR A 226 9.90 -10.44 3.48
C THR A 226 10.28 -10.39 2.00
N PHE A 227 10.78 -9.24 1.54
CA PHE A 227 11.28 -9.10 0.16
C PHE A 227 12.42 -10.09 -0.14
N GLY A 228 13.33 -10.32 0.80
CA GLY A 228 14.42 -11.30 0.64
C GLY A 228 13.91 -12.74 0.48
N GLU A 229 12.85 -13.13 1.18
CA GLU A 229 12.19 -14.43 0.98
C GLU A 229 11.54 -14.52 -0.40
N MET A 230 10.85 -13.45 -0.83
CA MET A 230 10.21 -13.38 -2.14
C MET A 230 11.22 -13.41 -3.30
N ALA A 231 12.38 -12.76 -3.15
CA ALA A 231 13.45 -12.74 -4.15
C ALA A 231 14.06 -14.14 -4.39
N ASN A 232 14.17 -14.95 -3.35
CA ASN A 232 14.81 -16.27 -3.39
C ASN A 232 13.81 -17.42 -3.60
N ARG A 233 12.51 -17.12 -3.74
CA ARG A 233 11.44 -18.11 -3.82
C ARG A 233 11.48 -18.87 -5.16
N PRO A 234 11.59 -20.21 -5.15
CA PRO A 234 11.35 -21.01 -6.35
C PRO A 234 9.86 -20.94 -6.75
N PRO A 235 9.52 -20.93 -8.05
CA PRO A 235 8.14 -20.78 -8.55
C PRO A 235 7.11 -21.79 -7.98
N MET A 236 7.57 -22.96 -7.51
CA MET A 236 6.73 -24.06 -7.04
C MET A 236 6.73 -24.25 -5.51
N MET A 237 7.40 -23.38 -4.74
CA MET A 237 7.42 -23.53 -3.27
C MET A 237 6.19 -22.89 -2.62
N ALA A 238 5.62 -23.60 -1.64
CA ALA A 238 4.63 -23.07 -0.73
C ALA A 238 5.21 -21.90 0.08
N GLU A 239 4.33 -21.00 0.53
CA GLU A 239 4.68 -19.84 1.34
C GLU A 239 5.07 -20.30 2.74
N ILE A 240 6.36 -20.55 2.92
CA ILE A 240 6.93 -21.00 4.19
C ILE A 240 7.84 -19.88 4.68
N ILE A 241 7.49 -19.34 5.85
CA ILE A 241 8.29 -18.33 6.54
C ILE A 241 9.65 -18.93 6.93
N ASN A 242 10.72 -18.30 6.50
CA ASN A 242 12.08 -18.55 6.94
C ASN A 242 12.35 -17.79 8.23
N SER A 243 12.25 -18.48 9.36
CA SER A 243 12.44 -17.90 10.69
C SER A 243 13.79 -17.20 10.93
N ARG A 244 14.80 -17.43 10.09
CA ARG A 244 16.10 -16.73 10.16
C ARG A 244 16.09 -15.32 9.58
N MET A 245 15.09 -15.01 8.74
CA MET A 245 14.92 -13.72 8.07
C MET A 245 13.94 -12.79 8.82
N HIS A 246 13.29 -13.30 9.88
CA HIS A 246 12.27 -12.58 10.63
C HIS A 246 12.77 -12.20 12.01
N TYR A 247 12.41 -10.97 12.44
CA TYR A 247 12.47 -10.63 13.85
C TYR A 247 11.35 -11.37 14.60
N PRO A 248 11.52 -11.64 15.91
CA PRO A 248 10.48 -12.29 16.70
C PRO A 248 9.15 -11.51 16.68
N ILE A 249 8.09 -12.14 16.18
CA ILE A 249 6.72 -11.60 16.21
C ILE A 249 5.98 -12.28 17.36
N TYR A 250 5.71 -11.53 18.43
CA TYR A 250 5.05 -12.05 19.62
C TYR A 250 3.54 -11.75 19.65
N TYR A 251 3.12 -10.65 19.06
CA TYR A 251 1.76 -10.13 19.23
C TYR A 251 1.13 -9.71 17.90
N GLY A 252 1.87 -8.99 17.06
CA GLY A 252 1.29 -8.35 15.87
C GLY A 252 0.82 -9.35 14.81
N SER A 253 -0.49 -9.34 14.55
CA SER A 253 -1.08 -9.85 13.31
C SER A 253 -1.51 -8.70 12.41
N LEU A 254 -1.75 -8.95 11.12
CA LEU A 254 -2.38 -7.96 10.25
C LEU A 254 -3.68 -7.42 10.85
N ILE A 255 -4.53 -8.28 11.44
CA ILE A 255 -5.82 -7.86 12.01
C ILE A 255 -5.62 -6.86 13.15
N GLU A 256 -4.65 -7.10 14.03
CA GLU A 256 -4.34 -6.14 15.10
C GLU A 256 -3.76 -4.83 14.58
N ARG A 257 -3.01 -4.86 13.47
CA ARG A 257 -2.48 -3.65 12.83
C ARG A 257 -3.54 -2.82 12.11
N LEU A 258 -4.71 -3.39 11.80
CA LEU A 258 -5.82 -2.69 11.15
C LEU A 258 -6.77 -1.98 12.12
N LEU A 259 -6.66 -2.24 13.43
CA LEU A 259 -7.54 -1.64 14.43
C LEU A 259 -7.24 -0.17 14.74
N PRO A 260 -5.97 0.27 14.88
CA PRO A 260 -5.64 1.69 15.04
C PRO A 260 -5.98 2.51 13.80
#